data_AF-A0A955RRS8-F1
#
_entry.id   AF-A0A955RRS8-F1
#
_cell.length_a   1.000
_cell.length_b   1.000
_cell.length_c   1.000
_cell.angle_alpha   90.00
_cell.angle_beta   90.00
_cell.angle_gamma   90.00
#
_symmetry.space_group_name_H-M   'P 1'
#
loop_
_entity.id
_entity.type
_entity.pdbx_description
1 polymer ?
#
loop_
_entity_poly.entity_id
_entity_poly.type
_entity_poly.pdbx_seq_one_letter_code
_entity_poly.pdbx_strand_id
1 'polypeptide(L)'
;MAFTRIVPLTKEAETITRILAHEIQQVVREAVTICWDAPPADIITVIEECRVVVADPIARELNSHPEVLVLIFTSDEDKRPRVQDLVDRIASRFPVGLKAEIWVTIFDGWGLNFDL
;
A
#
# COMPACT_ATOMS: atom_id res chain seq x y z
N MET A 1 13.30 -4.61 -6.04
CA MET A 1 12.46 -3.40 -6.29
C MET A 1 11.07 -3.59 -5.69
N ALA A 2 10.44 -2.51 -5.23
CA ALA A 2 9.06 -2.53 -4.74
C ALA A 2 8.22 -1.41 -5.36
N PHE A 3 7.07 -1.76 -5.92
CA PHE A 3 6.06 -0.82 -6.37
C PHE A 3 4.87 -0.87 -5.42
N THR A 4 4.41 0.28 -4.94
CA THR A 4 3.33 0.36 -3.95
C THR A 4 2.25 1.32 -4.44
N ARG A 5 0.98 0.92 -4.29
CA ARG A 5 -0.19 1.72 -4.62
C ARG A 5 -1.06 1.89 -3.39
N ILE A 6 -1.46 3.11 -3.11
CA ILE A 6 -2.42 3.43 -2.04
C ILE A 6 -3.71 3.88 -2.73
N VAL A 7 -4.77 3.09 -2.59
CA VAL A 7 -6.00 3.22 -3.37
C VAL A 7 -7.17 3.51 -2.42
N PRO A 8 -7.63 4.77 -2.32
CA PRO A 8 -8.83 5.08 -1.57
C PRO A 8 -10.07 4.52 -2.29
N LEU A 9 -10.98 3.93 -1.52
CA LEU A 9 -12.19 3.28 -2.03
C LEU A 9 -13.46 4.12 -1.87
N THR A 10 -13.37 5.29 -1.24
CA THR A 10 -14.44 6.30 -1.15
C THR A 10 -13.87 7.70 -1.37
N LYS A 11 -14.73 8.68 -1.65
CA LYS A 11 -14.29 10.09 -1.86
C LYS A 11 -13.87 10.75 -0.56
N GLU A 12 -14.47 10.35 0.55
CA GLU A 12 -14.11 10.73 1.90
C GLU A 12 -12.70 10.21 2.23
N ALA A 13 -12.46 8.91 1.99
CA ALA A 13 -11.14 8.31 2.18
C ALA A 13 -10.08 8.92 1.28
N GLU A 14 -10.41 9.28 0.02
CA GLU A 14 -9.49 9.99 -0.86
C GLU A 14 -9.05 11.34 -0.26
N THR A 15 -10.01 12.09 0.30
CA THR A 15 -9.74 13.39 0.93
C THR A 15 -8.80 13.23 2.13
N ILE A 16 -9.09 12.28 3.01
CA ILE A 16 -8.25 11.98 4.19
C ILE A 16 -6.87 11.49 3.75
N THR A 17 -6.81 10.56 2.78
CA THR A 17 -5.56 10.03 2.23
C THR A 17 -4.69 11.14 1.63
N ARG A 18 -5.30 12.13 0.97
CA ARG A 18 -4.58 13.29 0.42
C ARG A 18 -3.99 14.18 1.51
N ILE A 19 -4.72 14.39 2.61
CA ILE A 19 -4.23 15.15 3.77
C ILE A 19 -3.05 14.42 4.43
N LEU A 20 -3.13 13.09 4.54
CA LEU A 20 -2.14 12.23 5.19
C LEU A 20 -1.06 11.70 4.22
N ALA A 21 -1.02 12.19 2.99
CA ALA A 21 -0.27 11.58 1.88
C ALA A 21 1.21 11.36 2.21
N HIS A 22 1.87 12.38 2.76
CA HIS A 22 3.28 12.30 3.13
C HIS A 22 3.54 11.24 4.21
N GLU A 23 2.68 11.21 5.23
CA GLU A 23 2.80 10.27 6.36
C GLU A 23 2.59 8.83 5.89
N ILE A 24 1.54 8.56 5.09
CA ILE A 24 1.27 7.23 4.54
C ILE A 24 2.45 6.75 3.67
N GLN A 25 2.94 7.61 2.76
CA GLN A 25 4.08 7.27 1.91
C GLN A 25 5.33 6.98 2.74
N GLN A 26 5.58 7.77 3.79
CA GLN A 26 6.71 7.56 4.68
C GLN A 26 6.61 6.22 5.41
N VAL A 27 5.45 5.90 6.00
CA VAL A 27 5.22 4.63 6.71
C VAL A 27 5.46 3.43 5.79
N VAL A 28 4.89 3.45 4.59
CA VAL A 28 5.04 2.35 3.62
C VAL A 28 6.49 2.23 3.17
N ARG A 29 7.13 3.33 2.79
CA ARG A 29 8.52 3.34 2.31
C ARG A 29 9.49 2.83 3.38
N GLU A 30 9.39 3.35 4.60
CA GLU A 30 10.27 2.92 5.70
C GLU A 30 10.09 1.43 6.03
N ALA A 31 8.85 0.93 6.00
CA ALA A 31 8.59 -0.49 6.24
C ALA A 31 9.21 -1.36 5.16
N VAL A 32 9.06 -0.99 3.88
CA VAL A 32 9.68 -1.70 2.76
C VAL A 32 11.20 -1.66 2.85
N THR A 33 11.80 -0.50 3.12
CA THR A 33 13.26 -0.38 3.30
C THR A 33 13.76 -1.30 4.40
N ILE A 34 13.14 -1.29 5.58
CA ILE A 34 13.60 -2.06 6.74
C ILE A 34 13.36 -3.56 6.53
N CYS A 35 12.15 -3.95 6.16
CA CYS A 35 11.78 -5.37 6.11
C CYS A 35 12.38 -6.06 4.89
N TRP A 36 12.57 -5.38 3.76
CA TRP A 36 13.06 -5.99 2.53
C TRP A 36 14.50 -5.63 2.19
N ASP A 37 15.14 -4.75 2.96
CA ASP A 37 16.47 -4.19 2.66
C ASP A 37 16.50 -3.55 1.26
N ALA A 38 15.40 -2.87 0.91
CA ALA A 38 15.23 -2.25 -0.38
C ALA A 38 15.83 -0.83 -0.37
N PRO A 39 16.75 -0.49 -1.30
CA PRO A 39 17.26 0.86 -1.44
C PRO A 39 16.11 1.85 -1.68
N PRO A 40 16.16 3.08 -1.13
CA PRO A 40 15.10 4.06 -1.34
C PRO A 40 14.78 4.35 -2.83
N ALA A 41 15.80 4.28 -3.70
CA ALA A 41 15.64 4.49 -5.14
C ALA A 41 14.84 3.37 -5.83
N ASP A 42 14.74 2.19 -5.22
CA ASP A 42 14.03 1.02 -5.75
C ASP A 42 12.60 0.91 -5.20
N ILE A 43 12.11 1.92 -4.46
CA ILE A 43 10.78 1.95 -3.87
C ILE A 43 9.98 3.08 -4.49
N ILE A 44 8.96 2.69 -5.25
CA ILE A 44 8.03 3.63 -5.86
C ILE A 44 6.70 3.52 -5.13
N THR A 45 6.17 4.67 -4.67
CA THR A 45 4.86 4.75 -4.01
C THR A 45 3.99 5.76 -4.71
N VAL A 46 2.82 5.31 -5.16
CA VAL A 46 1.80 6.15 -5.77
C VAL A 46 0.53 6.15 -4.92
N ILE A 47 -0.09 7.32 -4.78
CA ILE A 47 -1.43 7.48 -4.20
C ILE A 47 -2.38 7.77 -5.35
N GLU A 48 -3.47 7.02 -5.42
CA GLU A 48 -4.45 7.12 -6.50
C GLU A 48 -5.68 7.93 -6.09
N GLU A 49 -6.43 8.37 -7.09
CA GLU A 49 -7.78 8.89 -6.90
C GLU A 49 -8.77 7.76 -6.65
N CYS A 50 -9.88 8.04 -5.96
CA CYS A 50 -10.95 7.06 -5.82
C CYS A 50 -11.67 6.87 -7.16
N ARG A 51 -11.66 5.63 -7.67
CA ARG A 51 -12.32 5.19 -8.90
C ARG A 51 -13.46 4.20 -8.67
N VAL A 52 -13.76 3.88 -7.42
CA VAL A 52 -14.85 2.96 -7.07
C VAL A 52 -16.19 3.63 -7.36
N VAL A 53 -17.00 2.98 -8.22
CA VAL A 53 -18.35 3.44 -8.56
C VAL A 53 -19.39 2.88 -7.59
N VAL A 54 -19.26 1.59 -7.26
CA VAL A 54 -20.12 0.89 -6.32
C VAL A 54 -19.28 -0.13 -5.54
N ALA A 55 -19.58 -0.26 -4.26
CA ALA A 55 -18.98 -1.24 -3.38
C ALA A 55 -20.05 -2.27 -2.99
N ASP A 56 -19.62 -3.49 -2.66
CA ASP A 56 -20.52 -4.56 -2.21
C ASP A 56 -21.33 -4.08 -0.99
N PRO A 57 -22.67 -4.06 -1.08
CA PRO A 57 -23.52 -3.51 -0.02
C PRO A 57 -23.43 -4.35 1.26
N ILE A 58 -23.31 -5.68 1.16
CA ILE A 58 -23.20 -6.57 2.32
C ILE A 58 -21.88 -6.30 3.04
N ALA A 59 -20.78 -6.16 2.31
CA ALA A 59 -19.47 -5.84 2.91
C ALA A 59 -19.47 -4.48 3.64
N ARG A 60 -20.25 -3.50 3.14
CA ARG A 60 -20.44 -2.20 3.81
C ARG A 60 -21.29 -2.31 5.06
N GLU A 61 -22.42 -3.02 4.98
CA GLU A 61 -23.32 -3.25 6.12
C GLU A 61 -22.60 -3.97 7.28
N LEU A 62 -21.75 -4.94 6.94
CA LEU A 62 -20.93 -5.67 7.92
C LEU A 62 -19.68 -4.90 8.37
N ASN A 63 -19.53 -3.63 7.97
CA ASN A 63 -18.34 -2.80 8.21
C ASN A 63 -17.04 -3.55 7.91
N SER A 64 -17.05 -4.41 6.88
CA SER A 64 -15.95 -5.27 6.48
C SER A 64 -15.18 -4.66 5.30
N HIS A 65 -15.82 -3.82 4.50
CA HIS A 65 -15.19 -3.05 3.44
C HIS A 65 -14.10 -2.12 4.00
N PRO A 66 -12.87 -2.10 3.45
CA PRO A 66 -11.86 -1.12 3.82
C PRO A 66 -12.13 0.24 3.19
N GLU A 67 -11.52 1.28 3.72
CA GLU A 67 -11.55 2.63 3.15
C GLU A 67 -10.37 2.86 2.18
N VAL A 68 -9.25 2.16 2.41
CA VAL A 68 -8.03 2.27 1.61
C VAL A 68 -7.43 0.88 1.41
N LEU A 69 -6.98 0.59 0.19
CA LEU A 69 -6.10 -0.54 -0.08
C LEU A 69 -4.65 -0.08 -0.16
N VAL A 70 -3.76 -0.79 0.51
CA VAL A 70 -2.31 -0.65 0.34
C VAL A 70 -1.82 -1.88 -0.41
N LEU A 71 -1.53 -1.71 -1.69
CA LEU A 71 -1.06 -2.78 -2.56
C LEU A 71 0.45 -2.67 -2.71
N ILE A 72 1.18 -3.75 -2.42
CA ILE A 72 2.64 -3.80 -2.47
C ILE A 72 3.04 -4.92 -3.43
N PHE A 73 3.87 -4.59 -4.41
CA PHE A 73 4.28 -5.49 -5.49
C PHE A 73 5.80 -5.60 -5.52
N THR A 74 6.30 -6.83 -5.63
CA THR A 74 7.73 -7.08 -5.87
C THR A 74 7.91 -8.36 -6.70
N SER A 75 8.99 -8.41 -7.48
CA SER A 75 9.45 -9.62 -8.17
C SER A 75 10.42 -10.46 -7.33
N ASP A 76 10.83 -9.95 -6.17
CA ASP A 76 11.93 -10.48 -5.38
C ASP A 76 11.40 -11.61 -4.47
N GLU A 77 11.45 -12.86 -4.94
CA GLU A 77 10.94 -14.03 -4.22
C GLU A 77 11.62 -14.25 -2.85
N ASP A 78 12.86 -13.78 -2.67
CA ASP A 78 13.58 -13.84 -1.39
C ASP A 78 12.91 -12.99 -0.29
N LYS A 79 11.99 -12.09 -0.65
CA LYS A 79 11.27 -11.25 0.31
C LYS A 79 10.09 -11.94 0.97
N ARG A 80 9.62 -13.06 0.41
CA ARG A 80 8.44 -13.81 0.88
C ARG A 80 8.44 -14.13 2.39
N PRO A 81 9.55 -14.56 3.01
CA PRO A 81 9.56 -14.85 4.44
C PRO A 81 9.34 -13.61 5.34
N ARG A 82 9.55 -12.40 4.81
CA ARG A 82 9.51 -11.12 5.55
C ARG A 82 8.20 -10.34 5.33
N VAL A 83 7.21 -10.96 4.66
CA VAL A 83 5.92 -10.32 4.36
C VAL A 83 5.14 -10.00 5.64
N GLN A 84 5.13 -10.91 6.62
CA GLN A 84 4.41 -10.67 7.87
C GLN A 84 4.98 -9.46 8.61
N ASP A 85 6.31 -9.40 8.77
CA ASP A 85 7.00 -8.27 9.42
C ASP A 85 6.71 -6.94 8.72
N LEU A 86 6.65 -6.95 7.39
CA LEU A 86 6.29 -5.78 6.59
C LEU A 86 4.87 -5.31 6.91
N VAL A 87 3.90 -6.23 6.89
CA VAL A 87 2.48 -5.94 7.16
C VAL A 87 2.32 -5.41 8.58
N ASP A 88 2.93 -6.05 9.58
CA ASP A 88 2.84 -5.64 10.99
C ASP A 88 3.46 -4.25 11.22
N ARG A 89 4.59 -3.96 10.56
CA ARG A 89 5.25 -2.65 10.65
C ARG A 89 4.43 -1.54 10.01
N ILE A 90 3.74 -1.81 8.89
CA ILE A 90 2.83 -0.84 8.28
C ILE A 90 1.61 -0.66 9.18
N ALA A 91 0.95 -1.75 9.58
CA ALA A 91 -0.29 -1.71 10.35
C ALA A 91 -0.12 -1.00 11.70
N SER A 92 1.00 -1.21 12.40
CA SER A 92 1.28 -0.57 13.69
C SER A 92 1.53 0.93 13.63
N ARG A 93 1.82 1.47 12.43
CA ARG A 93 2.16 2.89 12.22
C ARG A 93 1.25 3.57 11.23
N PHE A 94 0.26 2.86 10.68
CA PHE A 94 -0.64 3.42 9.69
C PHE A 94 -1.45 4.55 10.32
N PRO A 95 -1.60 5.71 9.63
CA PRO A 95 -2.28 6.85 10.21
C PRO A 95 -3.70 6.51 10.67
N VAL A 96 -4.06 6.98 11.85
CA VAL A 96 -5.40 6.81 12.41
C VAL A 96 -6.44 7.56 11.58
N GLY A 97 -7.68 7.06 11.57
CA GLY A 97 -8.79 7.66 10.82
C GLY A 97 -9.00 7.07 9.42
N LEU A 98 -8.26 6.02 9.06
CA LEU A 98 -8.50 5.21 7.86
C LEU A 98 -8.52 3.73 8.23
N LYS A 99 -9.55 3.01 7.79
CA LYS A 99 -9.57 1.55 7.81
C LYS A 99 -8.85 1.00 6.57
N ALA A 100 -7.63 0.51 6.74
CA ALA A 100 -6.81 0.01 5.65
C ALA A 100 -6.84 -1.53 5.54
N GLU A 101 -6.68 -2.03 4.31
CA GLU A 101 -6.37 -3.42 4.02
C GLU A 101 -5.09 -3.50 3.18
N ILE A 102 -4.16 -4.39 3.57
CA ILE A 102 -2.83 -4.48 2.96
C ILE A 102 -2.74 -5.77 2.15
N TRP A 103 -2.38 -5.66 0.88
CA TRP A 103 -2.15 -6.79 -0.01
C TRP A 103 -0.72 -6.77 -0.50
N VAL A 104 0.00 -7.88 -0.30
CA VAL A 104 1.37 -8.03 -0.76
C VAL A 104 1.40 -9.10 -1.85
N THR A 105 1.84 -8.71 -3.05
CA THR A 105 1.96 -9.57 -4.21
C THR A 105 3.43 -9.75 -4.56
N ILE A 106 3.87 -11.00 -4.55
CA ILE A 106 5.18 -11.41 -5.07
C ILE A 106 4.91 -12.21 -6.34
N PHE A 107 5.48 -11.78 -7.45
CA PHE A 107 5.15 -12.30 -8.79
C PHE A 107 6.41 -12.61 -9.60
N ASP A 108 6.29 -13.54 -10.54
CA ASP A 108 7.33 -13.82 -11.52
C ASP A 108 7.32 -12.76 -12.63
N GLY A 109 8.34 -11.92 -12.66
CA GLY A 109 8.46 -10.81 -13.62
C GLY A 109 9.62 -9.88 -13.26
N TRP A 110 9.85 -8.84 -14.07
CA TRP A 110 10.83 -7.81 -13.77
C TRP A 110 10.44 -6.48 -14.43
N GLY A 111 10.95 -5.39 -13.88
CA GLY A 111 10.79 -4.04 -14.42
C GLY A 111 12.05 -3.22 -14.16
N LEU A 112 12.28 -2.22 -15.00
CA LEU A 112 13.41 -1.30 -14.90
C LEU A 112 12.89 0.14 -15.00
N ASN A 113 13.38 1.01 -14.12
CA ASN A 113 13.25 2.45 -14.27
C ASN A 113 14.55 2.98 -14.91
N PHE A 114 14.45 3.72 -16.01
CA PHE A 114 15.60 4.26 -16.74
C PHE A 114 15.25 5.60 -17.39
N ASP A 115 16.25 6.47 -17.48
CA ASP A 115 16.17 7.72 -18.24
C ASP A 115 16.46 7.45 -19.73
N LEU A 116 15.77 8.18 -20.63
CA LEU A 116 15.94 8.12 -22.08
C LEU A 116 16.87 9.20 -22.62
#